data_AF-A0A4R3I225-F1
#
_entry.id   AF-A0A4R3I225-F1
#
_cell.length_a   1.000
_cell.length_b   1.000
_cell.length_c   1.000
_cell.angle_alpha   90.00
_cell.angle_beta   90.00
_cell.angle_gamma   90.00
#
_symmetry.space_group_name_H-M   'P 1'
#
loop_
_entity.id
_entity.type
_entity.pdbx_description
1 polymer ?
#
loop_
_entity_poly.entity_id
_entity_poly.type
_entity_poly.pdbx_seq_one_letter_code
_entity_poly.pdbx_strand_id
1 'polypeptide(L)'
;MFKRIYVVLLLLVFGGCNNAGKQFVGNWVAIDDARVSLEITHNGGNFLIKTTYPTTNWSAGFQKDGSIPKMLVTDGPVPAQFRDGMLEIPGMLGPSRIDIVKSNGNLVFNGRQFKRTQ
;
A
#
# COMPACT_ATOMS: atom_id res chain seq x y z
N MET A 1 -42.29 -36.93 27.14
CA MET A 1 -42.11 -35.73 26.29
C MET A 1 -40.76 -35.11 26.62
N PHE A 2 -39.73 -35.33 25.79
CA PHE A 2 -38.42 -34.68 25.95
C PHE A 2 -37.95 -34.16 24.59
N LYS A 3 -37.50 -32.90 24.59
CA LYS A 3 -37.23 -32.02 23.46
C LYS A 3 -36.20 -32.60 22.49
N ARG A 4 -36.49 -32.46 21.18
CA ARG A 4 -35.58 -32.71 20.07
C ARG A 4 -34.40 -31.71 20.14
N ILE A 5 -33.18 -32.21 20.30
CA ILE A 5 -31.96 -31.41 20.16
C ILE A 5 -31.61 -31.39 18.67
N TYR A 6 -31.82 -30.23 18.03
CA TYR A 6 -31.36 -29.99 16.66
C TYR A 6 -29.93 -29.44 16.73
N VAL A 7 -28.92 -30.30 16.58
CA VAL A 7 -27.54 -29.85 16.29
C VAL A 7 -27.49 -29.49 14.81
N VAL A 8 -27.88 -28.25 14.49
CA VAL A 8 -27.66 -27.66 13.17
C VAL A 8 -26.20 -27.23 13.12
N LEU A 9 -25.35 -28.14 12.61
CA LEU A 9 -23.96 -27.85 12.28
C LEU A 9 -23.93 -26.94 11.04
N LEU A 10 -24.02 -25.63 11.29
CA LEU A 10 -23.91 -24.57 10.29
C LEU A 10 -22.44 -24.43 9.83
N LEU A 11 -21.99 -25.35 8.96
CA LEU A 11 -20.74 -25.25 8.20
C LEU A 11 -20.91 -24.34 6.97
N LEU A 12 -21.36 -23.10 7.21
CA LEU A 12 -21.23 -21.98 6.28
C LEU A 12 -20.27 -21.04 6.99
N VAL A 13 -19.03 -20.89 6.56
CA VAL A 13 -18.51 -19.82 5.70
C VAL A 13 -17.01 -20.15 5.68
N PHE A 14 -16.32 -20.33 4.55
CA PHE A 14 -15.52 -19.29 3.91
C PHE A 14 -15.24 -19.70 2.46
N GLY A 15 -16.22 -19.48 1.57
CA GLY A 15 -15.91 -19.22 0.17
C GLY A 15 -15.17 -17.89 0.09
N GLY A 16 -13.88 -17.90 0.39
CA GLY A 16 -12.99 -16.75 0.34
C GLY A 16 -12.86 -16.26 -1.09
N CYS A 17 -13.81 -15.43 -1.52
CA CYS A 17 -13.69 -14.70 -2.77
C CYS A 17 -12.39 -13.89 -2.70
N ASN A 18 -11.53 -14.05 -3.72
CA ASN A 18 -10.14 -13.61 -3.93
C ASN A 18 -9.80 -12.10 -3.69
N ASN A 19 -10.46 -11.43 -2.75
CA ASN A 19 -10.32 -10.01 -2.44
C ASN A 19 -9.26 -9.73 -1.36
N ALA A 20 -8.45 -10.71 -0.98
CA ALA A 20 -7.37 -10.52 -0.02
C ALA A 20 -6.41 -9.43 -0.52
N GLY A 21 -6.18 -8.40 0.31
CA GLY A 21 -5.33 -7.27 -0.03
C GLY A 21 -5.95 -6.22 -0.98
N LYS A 22 -7.21 -6.39 -1.42
CA LYS A 22 -7.88 -5.41 -2.30
C LYS A 22 -7.98 -4.01 -1.68
N GLN A 23 -8.01 -3.93 -0.35
CA GLN A 23 -8.00 -2.66 0.38
C GLN A 23 -6.75 -1.81 0.15
N PHE A 24 -5.64 -2.40 -0.32
CA PHE A 24 -4.41 -1.67 -0.64
C PHE A 24 -4.43 -1.08 -2.04
N VAL A 25 -5.21 -1.65 -2.96
CA VAL A 25 -5.20 -1.26 -4.38
C VAL A 25 -5.79 0.12 -4.58
N GLY A 26 -5.05 1.00 -5.24
CA GLY A 26 -5.41 2.38 -5.51
C GLY A 26 -4.22 3.33 -5.50
N ASN A 27 -4.54 4.61 -5.59
CA ASN A 27 -3.59 5.70 -5.51
C ASN A 27 -3.59 6.28 -4.10
N TRP A 28 -2.40 6.60 -3.61
CA TRP A 28 -2.18 7.12 -2.28
C TRP A 28 -1.20 8.28 -2.34
N VAL A 29 -1.43 9.32 -1.56
CA VAL A 29 -0.54 10.48 -1.45
C VAL A 29 -0.14 10.69 0.00
N ALA A 30 1.12 11.04 0.22
CA ALA A 30 1.62 11.26 1.56
C ALA A 30 0.92 12.47 2.19
N ILE A 31 0.66 12.37 3.49
CA ILE A 31 -0.05 13.42 4.22
C ILE A 31 0.86 14.64 4.45
N ASP A 32 2.16 14.40 4.62
CA ASP A 32 3.20 15.41 4.85
C ASP A 32 3.69 16.09 3.55
N ASP A 33 3.66 15.40 2.41
CA ASP A 33 4.02 15.96 1.11
C ASP A 33 3.21 15.32 -0.03
N ALA A 34 2.25 16.05 -0.61
CA ALA A 34 1.38 15.56 -1.68
C ALA A 34 2.12 15.18 -2.97
N ARG A 35 3.40 15.54 -3.12
CA ARG A 35 4.26 15.12 -4.23
C ARG A 35 4.77 13.69 -4.08
N VAL A 36 4.71 13.13 -2.87
CA VAL A 36 5.08 11.75 -2.60
C VAL A 36 3.82 10.90 -2.72
N SER A 37 3.84 9.92 -3.62
CA SER A 37 2.69 9.06 -3.89
C SER A 37 3.06 7.59 -4.04
N LEU A 38 2.07 6.73 -3.79
CA LEU A 38 2.13 5.29 -4.02
C LEU A 38 0.96 4.90 -4.92
N GLU A 39 1.26 4.13 -5.96
CA GLU A 39 0.26 3.45 -6.79
C GLU A 39 0.39 1.95 -6.52
N ILE A 40 -0.69 1.33 -6.06
CA ILE A 40 -0.73 -0.11 -5.77
C ILE A 40 -1.74 -0.76 -6.72
N THR A 41 -1.27 -1.73 -7.50
CA THR A 41 -2.10 -2.45 -8.48
C THR A 41 -2.04 -3.94 -8.27
N HIS A 42 -3.08 -4.66 -8.72
CA HIS A 42 -3.07 -6.12 -8.76
C HIS A 42 -2.18 -6.62 -9.90
N ASN A 43 -1.45 -7.70 -9.64
CA ASN A 43 -0.66 -8.42 -10.63
C ASN A 43 -0.81 -9.93 -10.41
N GLY A 44 -1.92 -10.47 -10.93
CA GLY A 44 -2.33 -11.86 -10.66
C GLY A 44 -2.60 -12.08 -9.17
N GLY A 45 -1.90 -13.03 -8.55
CA GLY A 45 -1.98 -13.30 -7.11
C GLY A 45 -1.13 -12.38 -6.23
N ASN A 46 -0.38 -11.44 -6.84
CA ASN A 46 0.51 -10.50 -6.16
C ASN A 46 0.08 -9.05 -6.41
N PHE A 47 0.88 -8.11 -5.91
CA PHE A 47 0.71 -6.67 -6.06
C PHE A 47 1.94 -6.04 -6.68
N LEU A 48 1.76 -4.92 -7.37
CA LEU A 48 2.85 -4.05 -7.82
C LEU A 48 2.69 -2.70 -7.16
N ILE A 49 3.80 -2.15 -6.69
CA ILE A 49 3.87 -0.87 -6.01
C ILE A 49 4.79 0.04 -6.81
N LYS A 50 4.29 1.20 -7.23
CA LYS A 50 5.11 2.28 -7.77
C LYS A 50 5.17 3.41 -6.76
N THR A 51 6.34 3.98 -6.56
CA THR A 51 6.54 5.11 -5.65
C THR A 51 6.96 6.32 -6.47
N THR A 52 6.33 7.47 -6.24
CA THR A 52 6.77 8.75 -6.80
C THR A 52 7.22 9.67 -5.68
N TYR A 53 8.35 10.35 -5.84
CA TYR A 53 8.87 11.29 -4.85
C TYR A 53 9.70 12.40 -5.52
N PRO A 54 9.82 13.57 -4.87
CA PRO A 54 10.72 14.61 -5.33
C PRO A 54 12.18 14.24 -5.02
N THR A 55 13.05 14.37 -6.01
CA THR A 55 14.50 14.30 -5.87
C THR A 55 15.15 15.60 -6.34
N THR A 56 16.37 15.87 -5.88
CA THR A 56 17.16 17.03 -6.31
C THR A 56 17.72 16.83 -7.71
N ASN A 57 17.47 17.78 -8.61
CA ASN A 57 18.06 17.79 -9.94
C ASN A 57 19.30 18.70 -9.97
N TRP A 58 20.44 18.19 -9.51
CA TRP A 58 21.67 18.97 -9.40
C TRP A 58 22.20 19.46 -10.76
N SER A 59 21.89 18.77 -11.86
CA SER A 59 22.37 19.12 -13.20
C SER A 59 21.59 20.26 -13.86
N ALA A 60 20.44 20.65 -13.31
CA ALA A 60 19.65 21.78 -13.80
C ALA A 60 20.12 23.15 -13.28
N GLY A 61 21.19 23.19 -12.46
CA GLY A 61 21.73 24.42 -11.88
C GLY A 61 20.87 24.98 -10.74
N PHE A 62 21.29 26.11 -10.17
CA PHE A 62 20.55 26.78 -9.10
C PHE A 62 19.47 27.69 -9.67
N GLN A 63 18.32 27.75 -8.98
CA GLN A 63 17.26 28.70 -9.27
C GLN A 63 17.69 30.12 -8.84
N LYS A 64 16.94 31.15 -9.28
CA LYS A 64 17.22 32.56 -8.98
C LYS A 64 17.25 32.87 -7.47
N ASP A 65 16.56 32.07 -6.67
CA ASP A 65 16.52 32.17 -5.21
C ASP A 65 17.64 31.36 -4.51
N GLY A 66 18.57 30.77 -5.28
CA GLY A 66 19.67 29.94 -4.78
C GLY A 66 19.28 28.50 -4.43
N SER A 67 18.02 28.09 -4.63
CA SER A 67 17.59 26.71 -4.36
C SER A 67 17.93 25.75 -5.51
N ILE A 68 18.11 24.46 -5.19
CA ILE A 68 18.27 23.40 -6.19
C ILE A 68 16.87 22.97 -6.67
N PRO A 69 16.59 22.93 -7.99
CA PRO A 69 15.32 22.50 -8.52
C PRO A 69 15.04 21.04 -8.15
N LYS A 70 13.79 20.75 -7.84
CA LYS A 70 13.31 19.39 -7.55
C LYS A 70 12.59 18.84 -8.78
N MET A 71 12.83 17.57 -9.10
CA MET A 71 12.09 16.82 -10.10
C MET A 71 11.37 15.65 -9.46
N LEU A 72 10.21 15.27 -10.00
CA LEU A 72 9.52 14.06 -9.58
C LEU A 72 10.13 12.86 -10.31
N VAL A 73 10.46 11.83 -9.54
CA VAL A 73 10.88 10.53 -10.07
C VAL A 73 9.89 9.49 -9.59
N THR A 74 9.49 8.63 -10.51
CA THR A 74 8.70 7.44 -10.22
C THR A 74 9.59 6.22 -10.34
N ASP A 75 9.78 5.51 -9.23
CA ASP A 75 10.49 4.23 -9.23
C ASP A 75 9.70 3.19 -10.04
N GLY A 76 10.43 2.25 -10.63
CA GLY A 76 9.82 1.10 -11.29
C GLY A 76 8.92 0.28 -10.34
N PRO A 77 7.94 -0.46 -10.88
CA PRO A 77 7.03 -1.24 -10.07
C PRO A 77 7.77 -2.34 -9.31
N VAL A 78 7.59 -2.39 -8.00
CA VAL A 78 8.17 -3.41 -7.11
C VAL A 78 7.10 -4.43 -6.75
N PRO A 79 7.38 -5.74 -6.83
CA PRO A 79 6.42 -6.77 -6.45
C PRO A 79 6.22 -6.82 -4.93
N ALA A 80 4.98 -7.07 -4.52
CA ALA A 80 4.62 -7.32 -3.14
C ALA A 80 3.63 -8.48 -3.00
N GLN A 81 3.67 -9.13 -1.85
CA GLN A 81 2.80 -10.25 -1.50
C GLN A 81 1.89 -9.86 -0.34
N PHE A 82 0.63 -10.26 -0.37
CA PHE A 82 -0.27 -10.08 0.76
C PHE A 82 -0.03 -11.21 1.77
N ARG A 83 0.36 -10.85 3.00
CA ARG A 83 0.61 -11.79 4.10
C ARG A 83 0.21 -11.15 5.43
N ASP A 84 -0.48 -11.91 6.27
CA ASP A 84 -0.89 -11.49 7.63
C ASP A 84 -1.61 -10.14 7.70
N GLY A 85 -2.41 -9.81 6.67
CA GLY A 85 -3.16 -8.55 6.61
C GLY A 85 -2.39 -7.37 6.02
N MET A 86 -1.11 -7.54 5.67
CA MET A 86 -0.20 -6.50 5.17
C MET A 86 0.31 -6.84 3.76
N LEU A 87 0.84 -5.86 3.05
CA LEU A 87 1.68 -6.14 1.88
C LEU A 87 3.15 -6.20 2.30
N GLU A 88 3.84 -7.26 1.91
CA GLU A 88 5.27 -7.45 2.13
C GLU A 88 6.03 -7.27 0.81
N ILE A 89 7.00 -6.36 0.83
CA ILE A 89 7.97 -6.15 -0.24
C ILE A 89 9.27 -6.86 0.16
N PRO A 90 9.72 -7.88 -0.59
CA PRO A 90 10.97 -8.55 -0.27
C PRO A 90 12.16 -7.60 -0.45
N GLY A 91 13.07 -7.60 0.51
CA GLY A 91 14.29 -6.79 0.50
C GLY A 91 15.47 -7.57 1.06
N MET A 92 16.68 -7.19 0.68
CA MET A 92 17.92 -7.86 1.11
C MET A 92 18.16 -7.79 2.62
N LEU A 93 17.71 -6.69 3.26
CA LEU A 93 17.83 -6.47 4.71
C LEU A 93 16.58 -6.92 5.49
N GLY A 94 15.66 -7.63 4.83
CA GLY A 94 14.37 -8.02 5.37
C GLY A 94 13.20 -7.42 4.59
N PRO A 95 11.98 -7.94 4.81
CA PRO A 95 10.80 -7.44 4.12
C PRO A 95 10.40 -6.06 4.63
N SER A 96 10.11 -5.15 3.71
CA SER A 96 9.40 -3.91 4.05
C SER A 96 7.89 -4.18 4.04
N ARG A 97 7.15 -3.53 4.95
CA ARG A 97 5.72 -3.78 5.13
C ARG A 97 4.88 -2.53 4.87
N ILE A 98 3.74 -2.75 4.24
CA ILE A 98 2.69 -1.76 4.05
C ILE A 98 1.46 -2.23 4.80
N ASP A 99 0.94 -1.36 5.66
CA ASP A 99 -0.27 -1.61 6.45
C ASP A 99 -1.31 -0.51 6.20
N ILE A 100 -2.57 -0.77 6.54
CA ILE A 100 -3.64 0.23 6.60
C ILE A 100 -4.11 0.34 8.04
N VAL A 101 -3.97 1.54 8.59
CA VAL A 101 -4.45 1.86 9.93
C VAL A 101 -5.97 1.87 9.91
N LYS A 102 -6.58 0.86 10.55
CA LYS A 102 -8.04 0.65 10.51
C LYS A 102 -8.87 1.83 11.02
N SER A 103 -8.34 2.65 11.93
CA SER A 103 -9.07 3.76 12.54
C SER A 103 -9.30 4.95 11.60
N ASN A 104 -8.39 5.18 10.64
CA ASN A 104 -8.45 6.32 9.73
C ASN A 104 -8.37 5.93 8.24
N GLY A 105 -8.11 4.67 7.93
CA GLY A 105 -7.98 4.17 6.55
C GLY A 105 -6.69 4.61 5.85
N ASN A 106 -5.75 5.21 6.57
CA ASN A 106 -4.47 5.64 6.00
C ASN A 106 -3.53 4.46 5.83
N LEU A 107 -2.79 4.49 4.73
CA LEU A 107 -1.72 3.54 4.46
C LEU A 107 -0.44 3.99 5.16
N VAL A 108 0.27 3.07 5.79
CA VAL A 108 1.58 3.30 6.42
C VAL A 108 2.63 2.54 5.66
N PHE A 109 3.68 3.24 5.23
CA PHE A 109 4.83 2.65 4.58
C PHE A 109 6.11 3.40 4.98
N ASN A 110 7.15 2.68 5.41
CA ASN A 110 8.45 3.24 5.82
C ASN A 110 8.33 4.42 6.81
N GLY A 111 7.42 4.31 7.80
CA GLY A 111 7.21 5.34 8.82
C GLY A 111 6.40 6.55 8.36
N ARG A 112 5.97 6.62 7.10
CA ARG A 112 5.14 7.69 6.54
C ARG A 112 3.69 7.25 6.38
N GLN A 113 2.75 8.18 6.57
CA GLN A 113 1.33 7.97 6.33
C GLN A 113 0.89 8.54 4.98
N PHE A 114 0.01 7.81 4.32
CA PHE A 114 -0.57 8.15 3.04
C PHE A 114 -2.09 8.09 3.13
N LYS A 115 -2.74 9.09 2.57
CA LYS A 115 -4.19 9.10 2.39
C LYS A 115 -4.54 8.61 0.98
N ARG A 116 -5.66 7.92 0.85
CA ARG A 116 -6.16 7.47 -0.44
C ARG A 116 -6.60 8.66 -1.30
N THR A 117 -6.26 8.62 -2.57
CA THR A 117 -6.75 9.58 -3.58
C THR A 117 -7.90 8.93 -4.34
N GLN A 118 -9.00 9.66 -4.56
CA GLN A 118 -10.14 9.19 -5.36
C GLN A 118 -9.77 9.05 -6.83
#